data_AF-A0AAW5EG85-F1
#
_entry.id   AF-A0AAW5EG85-F1
#
_cell.length_a   1.000
_cell.length_b   1.000
_cell.length_c   1.000
_cell.angle_alpha   90.00
_cell.angle_beta   90.00
_cell.angle_gamma   90.00
#
_symmetry.space_group_name_H-M   'P 1'
#
loop_
_entity.id
_entity.type
_entity.pdbx_description
1 polymer ?
#
loop_
_entity_poly.entity_id
_entity_poly.type
_entity_poly.pdbx_seq_one_letter_code
_entity_poly.pdbx_strand_id
1 'polypeptide(L)'
;MSDMGILEAKRPEFDELLTKIAKYADEFEITSDLALETARYCLMDTIGCGLLALKYPACTKLLGPSVEGAEFRPLGAKVFGTSYQLEPIRGAFNVGAMVRWLDFNDTWLAAEWG
;
A
#
# COMPACT_ATOMS: atom_id res chain seq x y z
N MET A 1 -32.03 -37.57 17.11
CA MET A 1 -31.15 -36.97 18.13
C MET A 1 -29.98 -36.37 17.39
N SER A 2 -29.91 -35.05 17.33
CA SER A 2 -28.78 -34.33 16.75
C SER A 2 -27.54 -34.63 17.58
N ASP A 3 -26.54 -35.20 16.94
CA ASP A 3 -25.20 -35.37 17.49
C ASP A 3 -24.62 -33.98 17.76
N MET A 4 -24.84 -33.45 18.98
CA MET A 4 -24.14 -32.28 19.48
C MET A 4 -22.75 -32.75 19.92
N GLY A 5 -21.95 -33.14 18.93
CA GLY A 5 -20.58 -33.58 19.10
C GLY A 5 -19.80 -32.64 20.02
N ILE A 6 -18.80 -33.21 20.66
CA ILE A 6 -17.93 -32.54 21.63
C ILE A 6 -17.47 -31.21 21.02
N LEU A 7 -17.84 -30.08 21.63
CA LEU A 7 -17.32 -28.77 21.25
C LEU A 7 -15.87 -28.70 21.71
N GLU A 8 -14.96 -29.30 20.95
CA GLU A 8 -13.53 -29.14 21.17
C GLU A 8 -13.17 -27.67 20.96
N ALA A 9 -12.71 -27.00 22.03
CA ALA A 9 -12.19 -25.63 21.99
C ALA A 9 -10.80 -25.54 21.34
N LYS A 10 -10.46 -26.47 20.43
CA LYS A 10 -9.19 -26.48 19.73
C LYS A 10 -9.20 -25.38 18.69
N ARG A 11 -8.29 -24.41 18.84
CA ARG A 11 -8.12 -23.34 17.86
C ARG A 11 -7.80 -23.95 16.49
N PRO A 12 -8.55 -23.61 15.42
CA PRO A 12 -8.23 -24.07 14.08
C PRO A 12 -6.91 -23.47 13.62
N GLU A 13 -6.23 -24.20 12.74
CA GLU A 13 -5.08 -23.68 12.01
C GLU A 13 -5.50 -22.51 11.10
N PHE A 14 -4.54 -21.68 10.71
CA PHE A 14 -4.80 -20.62 9.74
C PHE A 14 -5.13 -21.20 8.36
N ASP A 15 -5.91 -20.44 7.58
CA ASP A 15 -6.20 -20.77 6.20
C ASP A 15 -4.91 -20.99 5.40
N GLU A 16 -4.90 -21.99 4.52
CA GLU A 16 -3.74 -22.36 3.72
C GLU A 16 -3.28 -21.21 2.82
N LEU A 17 -4.21 -20.47 2.19
CA LEU A 17 -3.89 -19.34 1.33
C LEU A 17 -3.23 -18.21 2.13
N LEU A 18 -3.77 -17.88 3.31
CA LEU A 18 -3.20 -16.85 4.19
C LEU A 18 -1.81 -17.26 4.67
N THR A 19 -1.63 -18.54 4.99
CA THR A 19 -0.34 -19.09 5.39
C THR A 19 0.68 -19.03 4.25
N LYS A 20 0.28 -19.32 3.01
CA LYS A 20 1.15 -19.20 1.83
C LYS A 20 1.60 -17.75 1.59
N ILE A 21 0.68 -16.79 1.68
CA ILE A 21 1.02 -15.36 1.53
C ILE A 21 1.99 -14.92 2.62
N ALA A 22 1.73 -15.29 3.88
CA ALA A 22 2.59 -14.95 5.00
C ALA A 22 4.00 -15.53 4.86
N LYS A 23 4.11 -16.81 4.51
CA LYS A 23 5.41 -17.47 4.27
C LYS A 23 6.17 -16.85 3.10
N TYR A 24 5.47 -16.52 2.01
CA TYR A 24 6.10 -15.82 0.90
C TYR A 24 6.65 -14.46 1.32
N ALA A 25 5.90 -13.69 2.10
CA ALA A 25 6.34 -12.36 2.55
C ALA A 25 7.50 -12.39 3.56
N ASP A 26 7.61 -13.44 4.37
CA ASP A 26 8.61 -13.57 5.44
C ASP A 26 9.88 -14.32 4.99
N GLU A 27 9.73 -15.39 4.20
CA GLU A 27 10.81 -16.36 3.94
C GLU A 27 11.40 -16.26 2.52
N PHE A 28 10.69 -15.68 1.55
CA PHE A 28 11.13 -15.70 0.15
C PHE A 28 12.25 -14.69 -0.12
N GLU A 29 13.34 -15.16 -0.73
CA GLU A 29 14.45 -14.31 -1.15
C GLU A 29 14.34 -13.94 -2.63
N ILE A 30 14.29 -12.64 -2.92
CA ILE A 30 14.26 -12.11 -4.30
C ILE A 30 15.69 -12.07 -4.86
N THR A 31 15.97 -12.88 -5.87
CA THR A 31 17.30 -13.01 -6.51
C THR A 31 17.37 -12.51 -7.96
N SER A 32 16.27 -11.94 -8.48
CA SER A 32 16.18 -11.50 -9.88
C SER A 32 16.62 -10.05 -10.06
N ASP A 33 17.75 -9.84 -10.74
CA ASP A 33 18.25 -8.50 -11.10
C ASP A 33 17.22 -7.71 -11.94
N LEU A 34 16.57 -8.38 -12.90
CA LEU A 34 15.54 -7.77 -13.73
C LEU A 34 14.34 -7.28 -12.91
N ALA A 35 13.92 -8.05 -11.89
CA ALA A 35 12.84 -7.63 -11.00
C ALA A 35 13.23 -6.39 -10.20
N LEU A 36 14.44 -6.33 -9.64
CA LEU A 36 14.93 -5.19 -8.87
C LEU A 36 15.14 -3.95 -9.76
N GLU A 37 15.66 -4.12 -10.97
CA GLU A 37 15.78 -3.05 -11.95
C GLU A 37 14.42 -2.49 -12.38
N THR A 38 13.46 -3.36 -12.66
CA THR A 38 12.11 -2.93 -13.04
C THR A 38 11.37 -2.28 -11.87
N ALA A 39 11.56 -2.77 -10.64
CA ALA A 39 11.03 -2.13 -9.43
C ALA A 39 11.59 -0.71 -9.23
N ARG A 40 12.88 -0.49 -9.54
CA ARG A 40 13.48 0.86 -9.54
C ARG A 40 12.78 1.78 -10.54
N TYR A 41 12.47 1.31 -11.75
CA TYR A 41 11.73 2.09 -12.74
C TYR A 41 10.28 2.35 -12.30
N CYS A 42 9.58 1.35 -11.79
CA CYS A 42 8.23 1.50 -11.23
C CYS A 42 8.20 2.54 -10.11
N LEU A 43 9.19 2.55 -9.21
CA LEU A 43 9.29 3.56 -8.15
C LEU A 43 9.43 4.99 -8.72
N MET A 44 10.30 5.19 -9.70
CA MET A 44 10.50 6.50 -10.33
C MET A 44 9.22 6.99 -11.04
N ASP A 45 8.57 6.10 -11.79
CA ASP A 45 7.30 6.38 -12.49
C ASP A 45 6.18 6.75 -11.50
N THR A 46 6.01 5.93 -10.45
CA THR A 46 5.02 6.12 -9.40
C THR A 46 5.19 7.47 -8.69
N ILE A 47 6.43 7.83 -8.33
CA ILE A 47 6.73 9.15 -7.75
C ILE A 47 6.40 10.26 -8.76
N GLY A 48 6.74 10.09 -10.03
CA GLY A 48 6.41 11.03 -11.10
C GLY A 48 4.90 11.28 -11.22
N CYS A 49 4.11 10.21 -11.24
CA CYS A 49 2.64 10.27 -11.24
C CYS A 49 2.10 11.03 -10.02
N GLY A 50 2.62 10.71 -8.82
CA GLY A 50 2.22 11.39 -7.59
C GLY A 50 2.56 12.88 -7.57
N LEU A 51 3.73 13.28 -8.09
CA LEU A 51 4.11 14.69 -8.20
C LEU A 51 3.23 15.44 -9.21
N LEU A 52 2.85 14.80 -10.33
CA LEU A 52 1.94 15.39 -11.31
C LEU A 52 0.54 15.61 -10.73
N ALA A 53 0.06 14.70 -9.88
CA ALA A 53 -1.24 14.81 -9.21
C ALA A 53 -1.37 16.05 -8.32
N LEU A 54 -0.27 16.58 -7.78
CA LEU A 54 -0.27 17.80 -6.96
C LEU A 54 -0.74 19.06 -7.72
N LYS A 55 -0.79 19.02 -9.06
CA LYS A 55 -1.36 20.11 -9.88
C LYS A 55 -2.89 20.14 -9.89
N TYR A 56 -3.55 19.13 -9.31
CA TYR A 56 -5.00 18.97 -9.38
C TYR A 56 -5.64 19.25 -8.01
N PRO A 57 -6.39 20.37 -7.85
CA PRO A 57 -7.04 20.71 -6.58
C PRO A 57 -7.98 19.62 -6.04
N ALA A 58 -8.56 18.81 -6.93
CA ALA A 58 -9.40 17.68 -6.54
C ALA A 58 -8.61 16.61 -5.77
N CYS A 59 -7.32 16.42 -6.09
CA CYS A 59 -6.40 15.55 -5.35
C CYS A 59 -5.99 16.23 -4.04
N THR A 60 -5.44 17.45 -4.13
CA THR A 60 -4.77 18.09 -3.00
C THR A 60 -5.70 18.45 -1.86
N LYS A 61 -7.00 18.67 -2.12
CA LYS A 61 -8.01 18.89 -1.06
C LYS A 61 -8.19 17.69 -0.11
N LEU A 62 -7.73 16.50 -0.48
CA LEU A 62 -7.82 15.27 0.33
C LEU A 62 -6.52 14.97 1.09
N LEU A 63 -5.44 15.68 0.77
CA LEU A 63 -4.12 15.52 1.38
C LEU A 63 -4.03 16.28 2.71
N GLY A 64 -2.93 16.08 3.42
CA GLY A 64 -2.67 16.65 4.72
C GLY A 64 -3.20 15.81 5.89
N PRO A 65 -3.07 16.35 7.11
CA PRO A 65 -3.53 15.67 8.32
C PRO A 65 -5.05 15.58 8.37
N SER A 66 -5.59 14.61 9.12
CA SER A 66 -7.05 14.51 9.35
C SER A 66 -7.61 15.68 10.15
N VAL A 67 -6.77 16.26 11.01
CA VAL A 67 -7.09 17.42 11.85
C VAL A 67 -6.06 18.49 11.56
N GLU A 68 -6.51 19.70 11.24
CA GLU A 68 -5.63 20.83 10.95
C GLU A 68 -4.66 21.09 12.11
N GLY A 69 -3.38 21.31 11.78
CA GLY A 69 -2.31 21.50 12.76
C GLY A 69 -1.72 20.22 13.35
N ALA A 70 -2.29 19.04 13.10
CA ALA A 70 -1.66 17.79 13.53
C ALA A 70 -0.38 17.52 12.72
N GLU A 71 0.76 17.50 13.41
CA GLU A 71 2.08 17.36 12.83
C GLU A 71 2.94 16.37 13.63
N PHE A 72 3.65 15.49 12.94
CA PHE A 72 4.39 14.38 13.55
C PHE A 72 5.91 14.55 13.44
N ARG A 73 6.42 15.79 13.41
CA ARG A 73 7.86 16.04 13.36
C ARG A 73 8.57 15.58 14.65
N PRO A 74 9.85 15.16 14.56
CA PRO A 74 10.67 15.03 13.36
C PRO A 74 10.60 13.64 12.69
N LEU A 75 9.82 12.71 13.26
CA LEU A 75 9.85 11.29 12.90
C LEU A 75 8.71 10.84 11.98
N GLY A 76 7.75 11.73 11.70
CA GLY A 76 6.58 11.43 10.89
C GLY A 76 6.93 11.06 9.45
N ALA A 77 6.04 10.27 8.84
CA ALA A 77 6.12 9.90 7.44
C ALA A 77 5.99 11.15 6.56
N LYS A 78 6.98 11.35 5.68
CA LYS A 78 7.02 12.50 4.77
C LYS A 78 6.18 12.19 3.53
N VAL A 79 5.29 13.11 3.16
CA VAL A 79 4.57 13.05 1.89
C VAL A 79 5.36 13.84 0.85
N PHE A 80 5.95 13.13 -0.13
CA PHE A 80 6.85 13.74 -1.11
C PHE A 80 6.16 14.85 -1.91
N GLY A 81 6.90 15.90 -2.27
CA GLY A 81 6.36 17.08 -2.96
C GLY A 81 5.52 18.01 -2.08
N THR A 82 5.39 17.74 -0.77
CA THR A 82 4.66 18.58 0.19
C THR A 82 5.51 18.88 1.43
N SER A 83 5.00 19.76 2.31
CA SER A 83 5.60 20.01 3.62
C SER A 83 5.12 19.04 4.71
N TYR A 84 4.16 18.16 4.42
CA TYR A 84 3.50 17.32 5.42
C TYR A 84 4.43 16.26 6.02
N GLN A 85 4.38 16.14 7.35
CA GLN A 85 4.89 15.00 8.11
C GLN A 85 3.79 14.44 9.00
N LEU A 86 3.32 13.25 8.65
CA LEU A 86 2.09 12.66 9.18
C LEU A 86 2.39 11.35 9.91
N GLU A 87 1.42 10.86 10.69
CA GLU A 87 1.48 9.48 11.17
C GLU A 87 1.34 8.49 9.98
N PRO A 88 1.83 7.24 10.11
CA PRO A 88 1.97 6.32 8.99
C PRO A 88 0.69 6.04 8.20
N ILE A 89 -0.48 5.96 8.84
CA ILE A 89 -1.76 5.65 8.19
C ILE A 89 -2.16 6.78 7.25
N ARG A 90 -2.12 8.03 7.71
CA ARG A 90 -2.39 9.22 6.89
C ARG A 90 -1.31 9.48 5.86
N GLY A 91 -0.04 9.23 6.19
CA GLY A 91 1.06 9.27 5.23
C GLY A 91 0.82 8.31 4.06
N ALA A 92 0.44 7.06 4.36
CA ALA A 92 0.11 6.05 3.36
C ALA A 92 -1.09 6.45 2.51
N PHE A 93 -2.18 6.95 3.11
CA PHE A 93 -3.33 7.45 2.35
C PHE A 93 -2.95 8.59 1.40
N ASN A 94 -2.16 9.56 1.87
CA ASN A 94 -1.73 10.71 1.06
C ASN A 94 -0.93 10.24 -0.16
N VAL A 95 0.08 9.39 0.05
CA VAL A 95 0.89 8.84 -1.03
C VAL A 95 0.06 7.98 -1.97
N GLY A 96 -0.75 7.05 -1.45
CA GLY A 96 -1.60 6.17 -2.25
C GLY A 96 -2.61 6.92 -3.12
N ALA A 97 -3.25 7.95 -2.57
CA ALA A 97 -4.16 8.81 -3.32
C ALA A 97 -3.44 9.56 -4.44
N MET A 98 -2.26 10.13 -4.16
CA MET A 98 -1.48 10.87 -5.15
C MET A 98 -1.06 10.00 -6.32
N VAL A 99 -0.46 8.84 -6.06
CA VAL A 99 0.17 8.02 -7.11
C VAL A 99 -0.85 7.42 -8.08
N ARG A 100 -2.08 7.17 -7.61
CA ARG A 100 -3.15 6.61 -8.41
C ARG A 100 -4.09 7.65 -9.02
N TRP A 101 -3.97 8.93 -8.63
CA TRP A 101 -4.98 9.95 -8.92
C TRP A 101 -5.33 10.11 -10.40
N LEU A 102 -4.30 10.07 -11.26
CA LEU A 102 -4.43 10.33 -12.69
C LEU A 102 -4.50 9.06 -13.55
N ASP A 103 -4.43 7.88 -12.93
CA ASP A 103 -4.45 6.60 -13.64
C ASP A 103 -3.32 6.43 -14.66
N PHE A 104 -2.12 6.89 -14.31
CA PHE A 104 -0.92 6.79 -15.15
C PHE A 104 0.19 5.92 -14.54
N ASN A 105 0.01 5.44 -13.32
CA ASN A 105 0.95 4.50 -12.72
C ASN A 105 0.88 3.15 -13.46
N ASP A 106 1.77 2.24 -13.08
CA ASP A 106 1.82 0.89 -13.61
C ASP A 106 0.47 0.13 -13.60
N THR A 107 0.38 -0.88 -14.46
CA THR A 107 -0.84 -1.68 -14.62
C THR A 107 -0.47 -3.15 -14.81
N TRP A 108 -1.24 -4.03 -14.18
CA TRP A 108 -1.18 -5.47 -14.39
C TRP A 108 -2.52 -5.98 -14.90
N LEU A 109 -2.57 -6.42 -16.16
CA LEU A 109 -3.76 -7.01 -16.76
C LEU A 109 -3.69 -8.54 -16.62
N ALA A 110 -4.54 -9.09 -15.77
CA ALA A 110 -4.61 -10.53 -15.50
C ALA A 110 -5.55 -11.27 -16.49
N ALA A 111 -5.83 -12.54 -16.22
CA ALA A 111 -6.68 -13.40 -17.06
C ALA A 111 -8.13 -12.90 -17.25
N GLU A 112 -8.59 -11.95 -16.44
CA GLU A 112 -9.91 -11.33 -16.62
C GLU A 112 -9.97 -10.34 -17.80
N TRP A 113 -8.82 -10.04 -18.43
CA TRP A 113 -8.69 -9.11 -19.56
C TRP A 113 -8.31 -9.79 -20.90
N GLY A 114 -8.25 -11.13 -20.97
CA GLY A 114 -7.96 -11.90 -22.20
C GLY A 114 -7.16 -13.17 -21.94
#